data_AF-A0A1I8IGN1-F1
#
_entry.id   AF-A0A1I8IGN1-F1
#
_cell.length_a   1.000
_cell.length_b   1.000
_cell.length_c   1.000
_cell.angle_alpha   90.00
_cell.angle_beta   90.00
_cell.angle_gamma   90.00
#
_symmetry.space_group_name_H-M   'P 1'
#
loop_
_entity.id
_entity.type
_entity.pdbx_description
1 polymer ?
#
loop_
_entity_poly.entity_id
_entity_poly.type
_entity_poly.pdbx_seq_one_letter_code
_entity_poly.pdbx_strand_id
1 'polypeptide(L)'
;LWAEVFRVQDNEFGWERVSDDVVPINITCLEESSNRVFQITAYSRNAMKLFDARIIHPGTPLYQANECFVHWKDLLHNCEWGLNFTSPIDAKRFQDCCAPVSGASGGHRSYAKSASSTSLRHNSGSPG
;
A
#
# COMPACT_ATOMS: atom_id res chain seq x y z
N LEU A 1 4.50 2.68 -1.83
CA LEU A 1 3.66 2.90 -3.05
C LEU A 1 3.14 4.32 -3.00
N TRP A 2 2.60 4.88 -4.08
CA TRP A 2 2.06 6.24 -4.12
C TRP A 2 0.62 6.22 -4.63
N ALA A 3 -0.29 6.89 -3.93
CA ALA A 3 -1.70 6.94 -4.30
C ALA A 3 -2.38 8.20 -3.79
N GLU A 4 -3.48 8.58 -4.44
CA GLU A 4 -4.49 9.43 -3.85
C GLU A 4 -5.42 8.57 -2.98
N VAL A 5 -5.87 9.12 -1.85
CA VAL A 5 -6.69 8.44 -0.86
C VAL A 5 -8.12 8.94 -0.96
N PHE A 6 -9.07 8.00 -1.01
CA PHE A 6 -10.50 8.25 -1.05
C PHE A 6 -11.22 7.51 0.07
N ARG A 7 -12.38 8.02 0.46
CA ARG A 7 -13.26 7.40 1.44
C ARG A 7 -14.72 7.52 1.03
N VAL A 8 -15.53 6.54 1.39
CA VAL A 8 -16.99 6.65 1.48
C VAL A 8 -17.36 6.43 2.95
N GLN A 9 -17.99 7.41 3.59
CA GLN A 9 -18.54 7.25 4.93
C GLN A 9 -19.81 6.38 4.86
N ASP A 10 -20.13 5.61 5.89
CA ASP A 10 -21.39 4.85 5.91
C ASP A 10 -22.59 5.78 5.71
N ASN A 11 -23.54 5.35 4.88
CA ASN A 11 -24.72 6.11 4.45
C ASN A 11 -24.47 7.35 3.59
N GLU A 12 -23.23 7.58 3.13
CA GLU A 12 -22.94 8.58 2.10
C GLU A 12 -22.80 7.93 0.72
N PHE A 13 -23.11 8.71 -0.33
CA PHE A 13 -22.96 8.28 -1.71
C PHE A 13 -21.77 8.98 -2.35
N GLY A 14 -20.86 8.17 -2.91
CA GLY A 14 -19.75 8.64 -3.72
C GLY A 14 -18.44 8.78 -2.96
N TRP A 15 -17.35 8.72 -3.72
CA TRP A 15 -15.98 8.79 -3.21
C TRP A 15 -15.60 10.23 -2.86
N GLU A 16 -15.27 10.48 -1.60
CA GLU A 16 -14.65 11.71 -1.13
C GLU A 16 -13.13 11.56 -1.21
N ARG A 17 -12.43 12.53 -1.82
CA ARG A 17 -10.97 12.57 -1.82
C ARG A 17 -10.45 13.12 -0.50
N VAL A 18 -9.64 12.34 0.21
CA VAL A 18 -9.11 12.66 1.55
C VAL A 18 -7.70 13.27 1.49
N SER A 19 -6.93 12.95 0.45
CA SER A 19 -5.58 13.50 0.25
C SER A 19 -5.59 14.65 -0.76
N ASP A 20 -4.90 15.75 -0.46
CA ASP A 20 -4.74 16.87 -1.40
C ASP A 20 -3.89 16.52 -2.63
N ASP A 21 -2.90 15.64 -2.43
CA ASP A 21 -1.92 15.21 -3.43
C ASP A 21 -1.78 13.68 -3.40
N VAL A 22 -1.03 13.13 -4.35
CA VAL A 22 -0.56 11.74 -4.28
C VAL A 22 0.40 11.61 -3.09
N VAL A 23 0.12 10.69 -2.17
CA VAL A 23 0.88 10.50 -0.93
C VAL A 23 1.54 9.13 -0.85
N PRO A 24 2.63 8.99 -0.07
CA PRO A 24 3.22 7.68 0.20
C PRO A 24 2.26 6.79 1.00
N ILE A 25 1.98 5.61 0.45
CA ILE A 25 1.26 4.54 1.14
C ILE A 25 2.27 3.63 1.82
N ASN A 26 2.17 3.54 3.15
CA ASN A 26 2.93 2.65 4.00
C ASN A 26 2.11 1.41 4.35
N ILE A 27 2.73 0.25 4.23
CA ILE A 27 2.15 -1.05 4.55
C ILE A 27 3.05 -1.68 5.61
N THR A 28 2.46 -2.10 6.72
CA THR A 28 3.17 -2.80 7.79
C THR A 28 2.43 -4.08 8.13
N CYS A 29 3.10 -5.23 8.03
CA CYS A 29 2.56 -6.49 8.55
C CYS A 29 2.68 -6.46 10.07
N LEU A 30 1.55 -6.45 10.78
CA LEU A 30 1.50 -6.47 12.24
C LEU A 30 1.50 -7.91 12.78
N GLU A 31 0.81 -8.83 12.10
CA GLU A 31 0.69 -10.22 12.49
C GLU A 31 0.83 -11.12 11.26
N GLU A 32 1.70 -12.12 11.33
CA GLU A 32 1.95 -13.09 10.25
C GLU A 32 1.35 -14.48 10.55
N SER A 33 0.26 -14.51 11.33
CA SER A 33 -0.42 -15.75 11.73
C SER A 33 -1.30 -16.30 10.59
N SER A 34 -2.19 -17.25 10.90
CA SER A 34 -3.21 -17.75 9.96
C SER A 34 -4.11 -16.63 9.42
N ASN A 35 -4.34 -15.59 10.22
CA ASN A 35 -4.98 -14.34 9.79
C ASN A 35 -3.91 -13.25 9.78
N ARG A 36 -3.41 -12.91 8.59
CA ARG A 36 -2.39 -11.86 8.47
C ARG A 36 -3.04 -10.49 8.64
N VAL A 37 -2.43 -9.62 9.45
CA VAL A 37 -2.95 -8.27 9.69
C VAL A 37 -1.98 -7.26 9.10
N PHE A 38 -2.44 -6.50 8.12
CA PHE A 38 -1.68 -5.41 7.50
C PHE A 38 -2.27 -4.07 7.93
N GLN A 39 -1.42 -3.20 8.48
CA GLN A 39 -1.76 -1.81 8.73
C GLN A 39 -1.35 -0.96 7.53
N ILE A 40 -2.30 -0.19 7.02
CA ILE A 40 -2.10 0.73 5.91
C ILE A 40 -2.23 2.15 6.45
N THR A 41 -1.20 2.97 6.22
CA THR A 41 -1.19 4.37 6.65
C THR A 41 -0.72 5.29 5.53
N ALA A 42 -1.25 6.50 5.54
CA ALA A 42 -0.71 7.62 4.77
C ALA A 42 -0.75 8.90 5.59
N TYR A 43 0.20 9.78 5.30
CA TYR A 43 0.34 11.08 5.94
C TYR A 43 0.36 12.16 4.87
N SER A 44 -0.20 13.32 5.19
CA SER A 44 -0.13 14.50 4.34
C SER A 44 1.31 15.03 4.29
N ARG A 45 1.55 15.96 3.37
CA ARG A 45 2.83 16.69 3.29
C ARG A 45 3.21 17.42 4.59
N ASN A 46 2.23 17.73 5.45
CA ASN A 46 2.42 18.37 6.75
C ASN A 46 2.54 17.35 7.90
N ALA A 47 2.82 16.09 7.59
CA ALA A 47 2.91 14.97 8.53
C ALA A 47 1.60 14.69 9.33
N MET A 48 0.45 15.16 8.85
CA MET A 48 -0.85 14.83 9.45
C MET A 48 -1.31 13.46 8.95
N LYS A 49 -1.73 12.57 9.84
CA LYS A 49 -2.25 11.25 9.46
C LYS A 49 -3.56 11.41 8.67
N LEU A 50 -3.57 10.95 7.43
CA LEU A 50 -4.74 11.04 6.54
C LEU A 50 -5.68 9.86 6.75
N PHE A 51 -5.13 8.65 6.82
CA PHE A 51 -5.90 7.46 7.17
C PHE A 51 -5.03 6.39 7.83
N ASP A 52 -5.70 5.49 8.54
CA ASP A 52 -5.12 4.37 9.29
C ASP A 52 -6.13 3.23 9.25
N ALA A 53 -5.88 2.26 8.38
CA ALA A 53 -6.80 1.17 8.11
C ALA A 53 -6.10 -0.18 8.30
N ARG A 54 -6.91 -1.21 8.58
CA ARG A 54 -6.43 -2.59 8.70
C ARG A 54 -7.04 -3.46 7.60
N ILE A 55 -6.20 -4.26 6.96
CA ILE A 55 -6.59 -5.34 6.07
C ILE A 55 -6.22 -6.65 6.76
N ILE A 56 -7.21 -7.48 7.01
CA ILE A 56 -7.02 -8.82 7.55
C ILE A 56 -7.11 -9.80 6.38
N HIS A 57 -6.08 -10.58 6.09
CA HIS A 57 -6.18 -11.62 5.08
C HIS A 57 -6.35 -12.99 5.75
N PRO A 58 -7.39 -13.77 5.41
CA PRO A 58 -8.35 -13.59 4.29
C PRO A 58 -9.64 -12.79 4.60
N GLY A 59 -9.79 -12.19 5.79
CA GLY A 59 -11.05 -11.57 6.26
C GLY A 59 -11.51 -10.24 5.63
N THR A 60 -10.64 -9.52 4.90
CA THR A 60 -10.90 -8.22 4.29
C THR A 60 -10.70 -8.33 2.78
N PRO A 61 -11.78 -8.50 2.00
CA PRO A 61 -11.69 -8.55 0.56
C PRO A 61 -11.19 -7.23 -0.03
N LEU A 62 -10.25 -7.33 -0.97
CA LEU A 62 -9.80 -6.20 -1.79
C LEU A 62 -10.50 -6.28 -3.15
N TYR A 63 -11.04 -5.15 -3.59
CA TYR A 63 -11.73 -5.02 -4.86
C TYR A 63 -10.97 -4.06 -5.76
N GLN A 64 -10.89 -4.37 -7.05
CA GLN A 64 -10.27 -3.52 -8.05
C GLN A 64 -11.35 -2.95 -8.97
N ALA A 65 -11.62 -1.64 -8.86
CA ALA A 65 -12.66 -0.98 -9.64
C ALA A 65 -12.17 -0.59 -11.04
N ASN A 66 -10.88 -0.28 -11.18
CA ASN A 66 -10.20 -0.07 -12.45
C ASN A 66 -8.70 -0.42 -12.31
N GLU A 67 -7.90 -0.22 -13.36
CA GLU A 67 -6.48 -0.63 -13.37
C GLU A 67 -5.64 -0.03 -12.23
N CYS A 68 -5.99 1.16 -11.73
CA CYS A 68 -5.25 1.87 -10.67
C CYS A 68 -6.02 1.99 -9.35
N PHE A 69 -7.32 1.70 -9.32
CA PHE A 69 -8.16 1.96 -8.15
C PHE A 69 -8.51 0.67 -7.41
N VAL A 70 -7.99 0.54 -6.18
CA VAL A 70 -8.26 -0.58 -5.26
C VAL A 70 -9.02 -0.07 -4.04
N HIS A 71 -10.05 -0.79 -3.62
CA HIS A 71 -10.88 -0.41 -2.48
C HIS A 71 -11.26 -1.58 -1.59
N TRP A 72 -11.62 -1.28 -0.34
CA TRP A 72 -12.07 -2.26 0.64
C TRP A 72 -12.93 -1.61 1.72
N LYS A 73 -13.76 -2.43 2.37
CA LYS A 73 -14.56 -2.01 3.53
C LYS A 73 -13.73 -2.11 4.80
N ASP A 74 -13.72 -1.03 5.57
CA ASP A 74 -13.20 -0.99 6.92
C ASP A 74 -14.36 -1.07 7.91
N LEU A 75 -14.54 -2.27 8.46
CA LEU A 75 -15.61 -2.59 9.40
C LEU A 75 -15.36 -1.98 10.80
N LEU A 76 -14.14 -1.56 11.12
CA LEU A 76 -13.86 -0.91 12.40
C LEU A 76 -14.41 0.51 12.43
N HIS A 77 -14.26 1.22 11.31
CA HIS A 77 -14.67 2.61 11.18
C HIS A 77 -15.99 2.79 10.41
N ASN A 78 -16.62 1.69 9.97
CA ASN A 78 -17.80 1.68 9.11
C ASN A 78 -17.62 2.66 7.94
N CYS A 79 -16.61 2.41 7.12
CA CYS A 79 -16.38 3.18 5.91
C CYS A 79 -15.78 2.30 4.81
N GLU A 80 -15.68 2.84 3.62
CA GLU A 80 -14.95 2.24 2.52
C GLU A 80 -13.73 3.10 2.21
N TRP A 81 -12.56 2.48 2.09
CA TRP A 81 -11.34 3.15 1.68
C TRP A 81 -11.04 2.81 0.22
N GLY A 82 -10.56 3.80 -0.52
CA GLY A 82 -10.12 3.67 -1.91
C GLY A 82 -8.74 4.27 -2.09
N LEU A 83 -7.89 3.59 -2.85
CA LEU A 83 -6.56 4.06 -3.22
C LEU A 83 -6.47 4.11 -4.74
N ASN A 84 -6.23 5.31 -5.28
CA ASN A 84 -5.94 5.51 -6.70
C ASN A 84 -4.42 5.60 -6.90
N PHE A 85 -3.80 4.50 -7.31
CA PHE A 85 -2.36 4.42 -7.49
C PHE A 85 -1.87 5.15 -8.74
N THR A 86 -0.62 5.60 -8.71
CA THR A 86 0.01 6.27 -9.87
C THR A 86 0.21 5.37 -11.09
N SER A 87 0.11 4.05 -10.94
CA SER A 87 0.23 3.09 -12.03
C SER A 87 -0.51 1.78 -11.73
N PRO A 88 -0.92 1.02 -12.77
CA PRO A 88 -1.53 -0.30 -12.59
C PRO A 88 -0.62 -1.30 -11.88
N ILE A 89 0.69 -1.18 -12.09
CA ILE A 89 1.71 -2.04 -11.47
C ILE A 89 1.74 -1.80 -9.95
N ASP A 90 1.60 -0.56 -9.50
CA ASP A 90 1.58 -0.24 -8.07
C ASP A 90 0.31 -0.75 -7.40
N ALA A 91 -0.85 -0.65 -8.06
CA ALA A 91 -2.10 -1.24 -7.59
C ALA A 91 -2.00 -2.76 -7.45
N LYS A 92 -1.37 -3.43 -8.43
CA LYS A 92 -1.12 -4.87 -8.37
C LYS A 92 -0.18 -5.24 -7.22
N ARG A 93 0.92 -4.51 -7.05
CA ARG A 93 1.88 -4.72 -5.93
C ARG A 93 1.22 -4.55 -4.57
N PHE A 94 0.31 -3.60 -4.41
CA PHE A 94 -0.46 -3.41 -3.18
C PHE A 94 -1.29 -4.65 -2.85
N GLN A 95 -2.06 -5.14 -3.82
CA GLN A 95 -2.91 -6.32 -3.66
C GLN A 95 -2.09 -7.57 -3.37
N ASP A 96 -1.01 -7.81 -4.12
CA ASP A 96 -0.13 -8.98 -3.91
C ASP A 96 0.52 -8.96 -2.52
N CYS A 97 0.80 -7.77 -1.97
CA CYS A 97 1.34 -7.62 -0.63
C CYS A 97 0.31 -7.94 0.46
N CYS A 98 -0.94 -7.46 0.31
CA CYS A 98 -1.95 -7.51 1.37
C CYS A 98 -2.89 -8.73 1.27
N ALA A 99 -2.99 -9.34 0.10
CA ALA A 99 -3.79 -10.53 -0.17
C ALA A 99 -2.99 -11.54 -1.01
N PRO A 100 -1.89 -12.09 -0.47
CA PRO A 100 -1.05 -13.03 -1.20
C PRO A 100 -1.87 -14.27 -1.57
N VAL A 101 -1.92 -14.57 -2.87
CA VAL A 101 -2.69 -15.71 -3.39
C VAL A 101 -2.11 -17.00 -2.80
N SER A 102 -2.94 -17.78 -2.10
CA SER A 102 -2.58 -19.08 -1.52
C SER A 102 -2.30 -20.08 -2.65
N GLY A 103 -1.10 -20.02 -3.23
CA GLY A 103 -0.69 -20.84 -4.38
C GLY A 103 0.73 -20.59 -4.87
N ALA A 104 1.37 -19.47 -4.50
CA ALA A 104 2.79 -19.23 -4.79
C ALA A 104 3.67 -19.58 -3.58
N SER A 105 3.76 -20.87 -3.26
CA SER A 105 4.88 -21.42 -2.48
C SER A 105 6.13 -21.35 -3.35
N GLY A 106 6.76 -20.18 -3.46
CA GLY A 106 7.88 -20.00 -4.38
C GLY A 106 8.59 -18.66 -4.24
N GLY A 107 9.50 -18.58 -3.28
CA GLY A 107 10.60 -17.61 -3.30
C GLY A 107 10.44 -16.46 -2.33
N HIS A 108 11.19 -16.54 -1.23
CA HIS A 108 11.58 -15.41 -0.40
C HIS A 108 11.90 -14.17 -1.25
N ARG A 109 11.13 -13.10 -1.08
CA ARG A 109 11.63 -11.75 -1.33
C ARG A 109 11.32 -10.89 -0.13
N SER A 110 12.23 -10.98 0.84
CA SER A 110 12.38 -9.99 1.90
C SER A 110 12.75 -8.66 1.23
N TYR A 111 11.82 -7.71 1.17
CA TYR A 111 12.16 -6.33 0.90
C TYR A 111 12.10 -5.57 2.23
N ALA A 112 13.21 -5.63 2.98
CA ALA A 112 13.41 -4.72 4.10
C ALA A 112 13.59 -3.30 3.55
N LYS A 113 12.87 -2.34 4.16
CA LYS A 113 12.99 -0.90 3.93
C LYS A 113 14.40 -0.39 4.28
N SER A 114 14.80 0.65 3.54
CA SER A 114 15.59 1.83 3.96
C SER A 114 17.02 1.98 3.43
N ALA A 115 17.18 3.08 2.68
CA ALA A 115 18.31 4.02 2.61
C ALA A 115 19.75 3.47 2.62
N SER A 116 20.43 3.60 1.48
CA SER A 116 21.83 4.05 1.48
C SER A 116 22.14 4.76 0.16
N SER A 117 22.48 6.04 0.29
CA SER A 117 23.02 6.90 -0.75
C SER A 117 24.40 6.41 -1.21
N THR A 118 24.54 6.29 -2.53
CA THR A 118 25.76 6.50 -3.32
C THR A 118 27.08 5.86 -2.86
N SER A 119 27.52 4.86 -3.64
CA SER A 119 28.94 4.69 -3.95
C SER A 119 29.09 4.48 -5.45
N LEU A 120 29.31 5.56 -6.19
CA LEU A 120 29.77 5.51 -7.57
C LEU A 120 31.23 5.08 -7.56
N ARG A 121 31.50 3.89 -8.10
CA ARG A 121 32.83 3.44 -8.50
C ARG A 121 33.37 4.37 -9.58
N HIS A 122 34.62 4.82 -9.50
CA HIS A 122 35.44 5.05 -10.68
C HIS A 122 36.72 4.22 -10.60
N ASN A 123 36.80 3.29 -11.53
CA ASN A 123 37.98 2.52 -11.91
C ASN A 123 38.73 3.34 -12.97
N SER A 124 40.00 3.63 -12.75
CA SER A 124 40.92 4.02 -13.82
C SER A 124 42.28 3.42 -13.49
N GLY A 125 42.53 2.24 -14.06
CA GLY A 125 43.88 1.71 -14.17
C GLY A 125 44.69 2.53 -15.16
N SER A 126 46.00 2.57 -14.95
CA SER A 126 47.00 2.70 -16.01
C SER A 126 48.31 2.08 -15.56
N PRO A 127 49.07 1.45 -16.47
CA PRO A 127 50.24 0.64 -16.14
C PRO A 127 51.52 1.49 -16.13
N GLY A 128 52.50 1.03 -15.36
CA GLY A 128 53.88 1.52 -15.34
C GLY A 128 54.76 0.49 -14.65
#